data_AF-A0A2T5K5A0-F1
#
_entry.id   AF-A0A2T5K5A0-F1
#
_cell.length_a   1.000
_cell.length_b   1.000
_cell.length_c   1.000
_cell.angle_alpha   90.00
_cell.angle_beta   90.00
_cell.angle_gamma   90.00
#
_symmetry.space_group_name_H-M   'P 1'
#
loop_
_entity.id
_entity.type
_entity.pdbx_description
1 polymer ?
#
loop_
_entity_poly.entity_id
_entity_poly.type
_entity_poly.pdbx_seq_one_letter_code
_entity_poly.pdbx_strand_id
1 'polypeptide(L)'
;MFNNNVWVIKKLRAAIPEDPFEVLIDGKSMGKTKLLSFAKRVPNTNRFPQVLVIYSSGYLRLKVGTDPTPPLPFGQSLVLGPAISGTSTSFPKRTLFFHPQLQRIAIDTSQLGRDGTGRMLIRITSSRSGSRNSATTSQIMNLSWALILEDPSDLATTLHVAGTFELTEDVVPDPVQTEKFESVRLLQVSTMYIDNVRHDVDALRFLTGGNVVTLSYSPALANLLLPISPTSLDQGMPMFDSVHTDDVGQPNGNTPSYRIRINSTTGPMTGPIMVRAFFNRSQNLHNDNLGLWAFQQPPASIKKGTTGNIDYTVIASINPHSLQLRPLLPD
;
A
#
# COMPACT_ATOMS: atom_id res chain seq x y z
N MET A 1 -9.74 19.80 12.12
CA MET A 1 -9.48 19.97 10.68
C MET A 1 -8.26 20.85 10.58
N PHE A 2 -7.32 20.55 9.68
CA PHE A 2 -6.25 21.48 9.31
C PHE A 2 -6.57 22.03 7.92
N ASN A 3 -6.40 23.34 7.76
CA ASN A 3 -6.59 24.04 6.49
C ASN A 3 -5.70 25.27 6.48
N ASN A 4 -4.74 25.33 5.55
CA ASN A 4 -3.87 26.49 5.35
C ASN A 4 -4.08 27.15 3.97
N ASN A 5 -5.26 26.96 3.36
CA ASN A 5 -5.62 27.37 2.00
C ASN A 5 -4.87 26.67 0.86
N VAL A 6 -3.95 25.77 1.17
CA VAL A 6 -3.24 24.93 0.19
C VAL A 6 -3.48 23.45 0.45
N TRP A 7 -3.36 23.03 1.71
CA TRP A 7 -3.63 21.69 2.17
C TRP A 7 -4.85 21.68 3.07
N VAL A 8 -5.70 20.67 2.89
CA VAL A 8 -6.81 20.35 3.76
C VAL A 8 -6.63 18.93 4.28
N ILE A 9 -6.53 18.81 5.60
CA ILE A 9 -6.50 17.51 6.28
C ILE A 9 -7.78 17.35 7.09
N LYS A 10 -8.57 16.35 6.69
CA LYS A 10 -9.94 16.18 7.17
C LYS A 10 -10.15 14.77 7.70
N LYS A 11 -10.70 14.71 8.92
CA LYS A 11 -11.26 13.49 9.50
C LYS A 11 -12.59 13.20 8.80
N LEU A 12 -12.74 11.99 8.29
CA LEU A 12 -13.96 11.51 7.64
C LEU A 12 -14.58 10.37 8.46
N ARG A 13 -15.79 9.96 8.08
CA ARG A 13 -16.42 8.75 8.62
C ARG A 13 -16.12 7.59 7.68
N ALA A 14 -15.86 6.42 8.24
CA ALA A 14 -15.76 5.17 7.50
C ALA A 14 -16.47 4.08 8.30
N ALA A 15 -17.22 3.23 7.59
CA ALA A 15 -17.90 2.08 8.17
C ALA A 15 -16.98 0.85 8.06
N ILE A 16 -15.93 0.82 8.87
CA ILE A 16 -14.99 -0.31 8.99
C ILE A 16 -14.98 -0.84 10.42
N PRO A 17 -14.69 -2.13 10.64
CA PRO A 17 -14.73 -2.73 11.97
C PRO A 17 -13.64 -2.18 12.91
N GLU A 18 -12.51 -1.74 12.37
CA GLU A 18 -11.37 -1.24 13.12
C GLU A 18 -11.70 0.01 13.94
N ASP A 19 -11.10 0.11 15.12
CA ASP A 19 -11.26 1.24 16.03
C ASP A 19 -10.66 2.53 15.44
N PRO A 20 -11.15 3.72 15.83
CA PRO A 20 -10.59 4.98 15.36
C PRO A 20 -9.21 5.26 16.00
N PHE A 21 -8.29 5.83 15.22
CA PHE A 21 -6.97 6.28 15.67
C PHE A 21 -6.98 7.75 16.09
N GLU A 22 -6.04 8.15 16.95
CA GLU A 22 -5.76 9.54 17.31
C GLU A 22 -5.04 10.27 16.17
N VAL A 23 -5.43 11.53 15.91
CA VAL A 23 -4.77 12.40 14.95
C VAL A 23 -4.07 13.53 15.68
N LEU A 24 -2.77 13.70 15.46
CA LEU A 24 -1.99 14.85 15.90
C LEU A 24 -1.53 15.66 14.69
N ILE A 25 -1.59 16.99 14.76
CA ILE A 25 -1.01 17.89 13.75
C ILE A 25 -0.11 18.88 14.48
N ASP A 26 1.18 18.89 14.13
CA ASP A 26 2.23 19.68 14.79
C ASP A 26 2.19 19.53 16.31
N GLY A 27 2.01 18.28 16.77
CA GLY A 27 1.90 17.91 18.19
C GLY A 27 0.54 18.18 18.85
N LYS A 28 -0.40 18.86 18.19
CA LYS A 28 -1.73 19.18 18.75
C LYS A 28 -2.74 18.09 18.43
N SER A 29 -3.48 17.63 19.44
CA SER A 29 -4.53 16.62 19.23
C SER A 29 -5.71 17.20 18.46
N MET A 30 -6.08 16.50 17.39
CA MET A 30 -7.22 16.81 16.52
C MET A 30 -8.39 15.85 16.76
N GLY A 31 -8.31 14.99 17.79
CA GLY A 31 -9.27 13.95 18.13
C GLY A 31 -9.09 12.67 17.30
N LYS A 32 -10.08 11.77 17.36
CA LYS A 32 -10.01 10.45 16.73
C LYS A 32 -10.79 10.34 15.42
N THR A 33 -10.41 9.43 14.53
CA THR A 33 -11.13 9.08 13.29
C THR A 33 -10.80 7.67 12.79
N LYS A 34 -11.65 7.11 11.93
CA LYS A 34 -11.38 5.86 11.18
C LYS A 34 -10.82 6.12 9.77
N LEU A 35 -10.92 7.35 9.28
CA LEU A 35 -10.47 7.73 7.94
C LEU A 35 -9.95 9.17 7.96
N LEU A 36 -8.69 9.33 7.57
CA LEU A 36 -8.06 10.64 7.40
C LEU A 36 -7.83 10.89 5.92
N SER A 37 -8.21 12.07 5.44
CA SER A 37 -8.03 12.49 4.06
C SER A 37 -7.12 13.70 3.97
N PHE A 38 -6.23 13.68 2.98
CA PHE A 38 -5.33 14.74 2.61
C PHE A 38 -5.74 15.22 1.22
N ALA A 39 -6.02 16.51 1.11
CA ALA A 39 -6.35 17.15 -0.15
C ALA A 39 -5.44 18.37 -0.36
N LYS A 40 -4.99 18.56 -1.60
CA LYS A 40 -4.17 19.71 -1.98
C LYS A 40 -4.93 20.56 -2.99
N ARG A 41 -4.79 21.87 -2.88
CA ARG A 41 -5.36 22.83 -3.81
C ARG A 41 -4.70 22.71 -5.18
N VAL A 42 -5.50 22.72 -6.24
CA VAL A 42 -4.99 22.89 -7.61
C VAL A 42 -4.71 24.38 -7.84
N PRO A 43 -3.47 24.77 -8.26
CA PRO A 43 -3.10 26.16 -8.50
C PRO A 43 -4.12 26.91 -9.37
N ASN A 44 -4.37 28.18 -9.04
CA ASN A 44 -5.32 29.04 -9.77
C ASN A 44 -6.78 28.53 -9.81
N THR A 45 -7.15 27.58 -8.96
CA THR A 45 -8.54 27.12 -8.80
C THR A 45 -8.98 27.14 -7.33
N ASN A 46 -10.25 26.84 -7.07
CA ASN A 46 -10.78 26.63 -5.73
C ASN A 46 -10.99 25.13 -5.41
N ARG A 47 -10.41 24.23 -6.21
CA ARG A 47 -10.59 22.78 -6.07
C ARG A 47 -9.50 22.17 -5.19
N PHE A 48 -9.90 21.13 -4.44
CA PHE A 48 -9.05 20.40 -3.49
C PHE A 48 -9.23 18.88 -3.70
N PRO A 49 -8.66 18.31 -4.76
CA PRO A 49 -8.61 16.86 -4.93
C PRO A 49 -7.97 16.19 -3.71
N GLN A 50 -8.57 15.08 -3.27
CA GLN A 50 -7.95 14.19 -2.29
C GLN A 50 -6.78 13.47 -2.95
N VAL A 51 -5.58 13.53 -2.39
CA VAL A 51 -4.40 12.86 -2.98
C VAL A 51 -3.96 11.64 -2.19
N LEU A 52 -4.31 11.60 -0.89
CA LEU A 52 -4.04 10.50 0.01
C LEU A 52 -5.21 10.32 0.98
N VAL A 53 -5.59 9.07 1.23
CA VAL A 53 -6.46 8.70 2.34
C VAL A 53 -5.87 7.56 3.14
N ILE A 54 -6.10 7.57 4.45
CA ILE A 54 -5.57 6.59 5.42
C ILE A 54 -6.72 6.06 6.28
N TYR A 55 -6.92 4.75 6.25
CA TYR A 55 -7.93 4.04 7.05
C TYR A 55 -7.31 3.50 8.34
N SER A 56 -8.14 3.32 9.38
CA SER A 56 -7.68 2.74 10.65
C SER A 56 -7.22 1.28 10.53
N SER A 57 -7.60 0.58 9.46
CA SER A 57 -7.09 -0.74 9.09
C SER A 57 -5.71 -0.74 8.44
N GLY A 58 -5.04 0.42 8.30
CA GLY A 58 -3.73 0.52 7.65
C GLY A 58 -3.78 0.51 6.12
N TYR A 59 -4.96 0.62 5.53
CA TYR A 59 -5.12 0.81 4.09
C TYR A 59 -4.84 2.27 3.75
N LEU A 60 -4.00 2.48 2.75
CA LEU A 60 -3.65 3.76 2.17
C LEU A 60 -4.14 3.79 0.73
N ARG A 61 -4.72 4.90 0.27
CA ARG A 61 -5.00 5.10 -1.15
C ARG A 61 -4.43 6.42 -1.61
N LEU A 62 -3.79 6.38 -2.77
CA LEU A 62 -3.12 7.48 -3.42
C LEU A 62 -3.68 7.72 -4.81
N LYS A 63 -3.78 8.99 -5.19
CA LYS A 63 -4.01 9.40 -6.58
C LYS A 63 -3.24 10.68 -6.87
N VAL A 64 -3.15 11.01 -8.16
CA VAL A 64 -2.46 12.21 -8.65
C VAL A 64 -3.13 13.50 -8.13
N GLY A 65 -2.41 14.62 -8.20
CA GLY A 65 -2.87 15.94 -7.78
C GLY A 65 -3.87 16.61 -8.72
N THR A 66 -4.13 16.03 -9.90
CA THR A 66 -5.19 16.52 -10.80
C THR A 66 -6.58 16.26 -10.25
N ASP A 67 -7.51 17.14 -10.62
CA ASP A 67 -8.94 17.00 -10.31
C ASP A 67 -9.76 17.23 -11.60
N PRO A 68 -9.74 16.31 -12.57
CA PRO A 68 -10.62 16.42 -13.73
C PRO A 68 -12.09 16.35 -13.29
N THR A 69 -13.00 16.59 -14.23
CA THR A 69 -14.43 16.39 -14.00
C THR A 69 -14.91 15.30 -14.96
N PRO A 70 -15.34 14.12 -14.44
CA PRO A 70 -15.44 13.74 -13.04
C PRO A 70 -14.06 13.55 -12.34
N PRO A 71 -13.97 13.66 -11.00
CA PRO A 71 -12.73 13.44 -10.25
C PRO A 71 -12.17 12.03 -10.46
N LEU A 72 -10.84 11.92 -10.51
CA LEU A 72 -10.18 10.62 -10.58
C LEU A 72 -10.52 9.77 -9.34
N PRO A 73 -10.83 8.48 -9.48
CA PRO A 73 -10.97 7.60 -8.34
C PRO A 73 -9.62 7.22 -7.76
N PHE A 74 -9.65 6.51 -6.63
CA PHE A 74 -8.45 5.90 -6.08
C PHE A 74 -8.16 4.53 -6.72
N GLY A 75 -9.19 3.67 -6.89
CA GLY A 75 -9.16 2.34 -7.53
C GLY A 75 -8.22 1.27 -6.95
N GLN A 76 -7.24 1.67 -6.13
CA GLN A 76 -6.28 0.78 -5.51
C GLN A 76 -6.08 1.17 -4.04
N SER A 77 -5.73 0.19 -3.22
CA SER A 77 -5.32 0.39 -1.83
C SER A 77 -4.01 -0.31 -1.55
N LEU A 78 -3.01 0.42 -1.07
CA LEU A 78 -1.83 -0.16 -0.46
C LEU A 78 -2.16 -0.56 0.98
N VAL A 79 -1.83 -1.78 1.37
CA VAL A 79 -1.98 -2.28 2.74
C VAL A 79 -0.62 -2.21 3.43
N LEU A 80 -0.54 -1.41 4.49
CA LEU A 80 0.67 -1.33 5.30
C LEU A 80 0.98 -2.70 5.93
N GLY A 81 2.19 -3.21 5.68
CA GLY A 81 2.65 -4.54 6.12
C GLY A 81 3.82 -4.47 7.10
N PRO A 82 4.46 -5.63 7.39
CA PRO A 82 4.25 -6.93 6.74
C PRO A 82 3.02 -7.70 7.21
N ALA A 83 2.60 -8.69 6.42
CA ALA A 83 1.58 -9.68 6.75
C ALA A 83 2.17 -11.08 6.80
N ILE A 84 1.63 -11.94 7.67
CA ILE A 84 2.08 -13.33 7.85
C ILE A 84 0.90 -14.28 7.89
N SER A 85 0.93 -15.34 7.09
CA SER A 85 0.02 -16.49 7.20
C SER A 85 0.75 -17.62 7.93
N GLY A 86 0.22 -18.05 9.07
CA GLY A 86 0.90 -19.03 9.91
C GLY A 86 0.22 -19.25 11.25
N THR A 87 0.96 -19.78 12.21
CA THR A 87 0.53 -19.91 13.61
C THR A 87 1.40 -19.03 14.50
N SER A 88 0.91 -18.74 15.70
CA SER A 88 1.67 -18.07 16.75
C SER A 88 1.30 -18.63 18.12
N THR A 89 2.02 -18.21 19.17
CA THR A 89 1.74 -18.63 20.55
C THR A 89 0.27 -18.41 20.94
N SER A 90 -0.31 -17.26 20.59
CA SER A 90 -1.70 -16.92 20.91
C SER A 90 -2.72 -17.49 19.90
N PHE A 91 -2.27 -17.89 18.71
CA PHE A 91 -3.11 -18.38 17.61
C PHE A 91 -2.56 -19.71 17.07
N PRO A 92 -2.89 -20.84 17.73
CA PRO A 92 -2.37 -22.16 17.34
C PRO A 92 -2.97 -22.69 16.02
N LYS A 93 -4.07 -22.08 15.55
CA LYS A 93 -4.67 -22.37 14.24
C LYS A 93 -4.11 -21.43 13.20
N ARG A 94 -3.94 -21.93 11.97
CA ARG A 94 -3.49 -21.12 10.83
C ARG A 94 -4.36 -19.87 10.68
N THR A 95 -3.71 -18.72 10.78
CA THR A 95 -4.34 -17.40 10.76
C THR A 95 -3.55 -16.51 9.81
N LEU A 96 -4.26 -15.66 9.07
CA LEU A 96 -3.64 -14.60 8.29
C LEU A 96 -3.60 -13.32 9.12
N PHE A 97 -2.43 -12.96 9.62
CA PHE A 97 -2.14 -11.70 10.29
C PHE A 97 -1.87 -10.65 9.21
N PHE A 98 -2.93 -9.99 8.73
CA PHE A 98 -2.89 -9.27 7.47
C PHE A 98 -2.58 -7.78 7.64
N HIS A 99 -3.52 -7.03 8.19
CA HIS A 99 -3.49 -5.57 8.19
C HIS A 99 -3.39 -5.06 9.63
N PRO A 100 -2.78 -3.89 9.88
CA PRO A 100 -2.64 -3.36 11.22
C PRO A 100 -3.95 -2.73 11.72
N GLN A 101 -3.99 -2.46 13.03
CA GLN A 101 -4.92 -1.52 13.65
C GLN A 101 -4.13 -0.26 14.00
N LEU A 102 -4.36 0.84 13.28
CA LEU A 102 -3.68 2.09 13.56
C LEU A 102 -4.14 2.64 14.92
N GLN A 103 -3.20 3.16 15.69
CA GLN A 103 -3.44 3.78 17.00
C GLN A 103 -3.34 5.29 16.92
N ARG A 104 -2.31 5.79 16.21
CA ARG A 104 -2.03 7.22 16.10
C ARG A 104 -1.44 7.55 14.73
N ILE A 105 -1.83 8.71 14.21
CA ILE A 105 -1.20 9.38 13.09
C ILE A 105 -0.78 10.78 13.54
N ALA A 106 0.52 11.07 13.48
CA ALA A 106 1.07 12.39 13.74
C ALA A 106 1.57 13.00 12.43
N ILE A 107 1.06 14.18 12.10
CA ILE A 107 1.43 14.93 10.90
C ILE A 107 2.29 16.11 11.33
N ASP A 108 3.42 16.28 10.65
CA ASP A 108 4.32 17.40 10.82
C ASP A 108 4.35 18.19 9.51
N THR A 109 3.94 19.46 9.61
CA THR A 109 3.82 20.38 8.48
C THR A 109 5.01 21.32 8.35
N SER A 110 6.05 21.16 9.17
CA SER A 110 7.23 22.03 9.20
C SER A 110 8.04 22.09 7.90
N GLN A 111 7.93 21.05 7.05
CA GLN A 111 8.58 20.98 5.74
C GLN A 111 7.70 21.52 4.59
N LEU A 112 6.53 22.08 4.88
CA LEU A 112 5.72 22.80 3.91
C LEU A 112 6.16 24.27 3.84
N GLY A 113 6.42 24.74 2.62
CA GLY A 113 6.62 26.14 2.31
C GLY A 113 5.38 26.98 2.59
N ARG A 114 5.54 28.31 2.60
CA ARG A 114 4.42 29.26 2.81
C ARG A 114 3.38 29.19 1.69
N ASP A 115 3.79 28.78 0.49
CA ASP A 115 2.96 28.51 -0.67
C ASP A 115 2.36 27.09 -0.66
N GLY A 116 2.64 26.31 0.39
CA GLY A 116 2.21 24.93 0.60
C GLY A 116 2.88 23.90 -0.31
N THR A 117 3.95 24.28 -1.03
CA THR A 117 4.86 23.34 -1.70
C THR A 117 5.76 22.65 -0.66
N GLY A 118 6.41 21.56 -1.04
CA GLY A 118 7.32 20.81 -0.16
C GLY A 118 6.73 19.48 0.29
N ARG A 119 7.24 18.95 1.41
CA ARG A 119 6.98 17.58 1.85
C ARG A 119 6.11 17.57 3.09
N MET A 120 5.17 16.63 3.13
CA MET A 120 4.39 16.38 4.34
C MET A 120 4.89 15.12 5.03
N LEU A 121 5.29 15.27 6.29
CA LEU A 121 5.80 14.17 7.11
C LEU A 121 4.65 13.56 7.91
N ILE A 122 4.49 12.24 7.85
CA ILE A 122 3.42 11.51 8.52
C ILE A 122 4.03 10.35 9.30
N ARG A 123 3.86 10.34 10.61
CA ARG A 123 4.27 9.22 11.48
C ARG A 123 3.05 8.44 11.91
N ILE A 124 3.10 7.13 11.74
CA ILE A 124 2.01 6.21 12.05
C ILE A 124 2.53 5.19 13.06
N THR A 125 1.76 4.96 14.12
CA THR A 125 1.99 3.84 15.03
C THR A 125 0.75 2.96 15.06
N SER A 126 0.96 1.65 15.01
CA SER A 126 -0.08 0.68 15.35
C SER A 126 0.10 0.23 16.80
N SER A 127 -1.00 -0.19 17.41
CA SER A 127 -0.97 -0.96 18.64
C SER A 127 -1.54 -2.34 18.37
N ARG A 128 -1.25 -3.30 19.25
CA ARG A 128 -1.99 -4.55 19.29
C ARG A 128 -3.48 -4.21 19.40
N SER A 129 -4.30 -4.71 18.48
CA SER A 129 -5.74 -4.52 18.56
C SER A 129 -6.25 -5.09 19.89
N GLY A 130 -6.90 -4.27 20.72
CA GLY A 130 -7.64 -4.75 21.89
C GLY A 130 -8.91 -5.52 21.49
N SER A 131 -9.35 -5.32 20.24
CA SER A 131 -10.51 -5.97 19.65
C SER A 131 -10.07 -7.26 18.95
N ARG A 132 -10.50 -8.41 19.48
CA ARG A 132 -10.39 -9.72 18.80
C ARG A 132 -11.35 -9.82 17.59
N ASN A 133 -12.11 -8.77 17.28
CA ASN A 133 -13.28 -8.85 16.39
C ASN A 133 -12.93 -8.87 14.90
N SER A 134 -11.69 -8.54 14.51
CA SER A 134 -11.25 -8.67 13.12
C SER A 134 -10.30 -9.85 13.01
N ALA A 135 -10.80 -10.94 12.39
CA ALA A 135 -10.09 -12.21 12.24
C ALA A 135 -8.76 -12.08 11.48
N THR A 136 -8.55 -10.97 10.76
CA THR A 136 -7.39 -10.71 9.90
C THR A 136 -6.50 -9.57 10.39
N THR A 137 -6.86 -8.88 11.48
CA THR A 137 -6.00 -7.82 12.02
C THR A 137 -4.74 -8.44 12.62
N SER A 138 -3.57 -7.88 12.29
CA SER A 138 -2.30 -8.31 12.85
C SER A 138 -2.25 -8.04 14.35
N GLN A 139 -2.06 -9.11 15.12
CA GLN A 139 -1.99 -9.10 16.59
C GLN A 139 -0.64 -9.62 17.11
N ILE A 140 0.27 -9.95 16.20
CA ILE A 140 1.54 -10.60 16.48
C ILE A 140 2.74 -9.67 16.29
N MET A 141 2.49 -8.42 15.87
CA MET A 141 3.53 -7.44 15.54
C MET A 141 3.21 -6.06 16.11
N ASN A 142 4.24 -5.40 16.64
CA ASN A 142 4.24 -3.95 16.79
C ASN A 142 4.73 -3.35 15.47
N LEU A 143 4.00 -2.38 14.93
CA LEU A 143 4.32 -1.77 13.63
C LEU A 143 4.35 -0.25 13.75
N SER A 144 5.31 0.36 13.06
CA SER A 144 5.36 1.80 12.92
C SER A 144 5.88 2.21 11.55
N TRP A 145 5.43 3.37 11.07
CA TRP A 145 5.82 3.90 9.77
C TRP A 145 6.15 5.37 9.84
N ALA A 146 7.19 5.78 9.11
CA ALA A 146 7.42 7.16 8.72
C ALA A 146 7.13 7.29 7.23
N LEU A 147 6.18 8.15 6.88
CA LEU A 147 5.82 8.45 5.51
C LEU A 147 6.26 9.87 5.14
N ILE A 148 6.69 10.02 3.90
CA ILE A 148 6.97 11.33 3.29
C ILE A 148 6.10 11.42 2.04
N LEU A 149 5.06 12.27 2.11
CA LEU A 149 4.26 12.63 0.95
C LEU A 149 4.96 13.79 0.25
N GLU A 150 5.52 13.53 -0.92
CA GLU A 150 6.10 14.56 -1.78
C GLU A 150 4.98 15.45 -2.34
N ASP A 151 5.37 16.61 -2.86
CA ASP A 151 4.41 17.54 -3.44
C ASP A 151 3.69 16.90 -4.64
N PRO A 152 2.36 16.67 -4.59
CA PRO A 152 1.65 16.01 -5.67
C PRO A 152 1.55 16.93 -6.88
N SER A 153 1.76 16.34 -8.04
CA SER A 153 1.67 16.97 -9.36
C SER A 153 0.44 16.47 -10.10
N ASP A 154 0.15 17.10 -11.24
CA ASP A 154 -0.96 16.72 -12.10
C ASP A 154 -0.84 15.28 -12.66
N LEU A 155 0.39 14.77 -12.79
CA LEU A 155 0.69 13.49 -13.43
C LEU A 155 1.03 12.36 -12.44
N ALA A 156 1.51 12.73 -11.24
CA ALA A 156 2.01 11.77 -10.26
C ALA A 156 1.94 12.30 -8.83
N THR A 157 1.69 11.38 -7.88
CA THR A 157 1.89 11.58 -6.45
C THR A 157 2.86 10.52 -5.95
N THR A 158 3.90 10.94 -5.22
CA THR A 158 4.92 10.05 -4.66
C THR A 158 4.83 10.01 -3.14
N LEU A 159 4.85 8.80 -2.59
CA LEU A 159 4.90 8.54 -1.16
C LEU A 159 6.06 7.61 -0.84
N HIS A 160 6.98 8.08 -0.01
CA HIS A 160 8.00 7.23 0.59
C HIS A 160 7.44 6.63 1.88
N VAL A 161 7.66 5.33 2.07
CA VAL A 161 7.20 4.57 3.22
C VAL A 161 8.41 3.89 3.84
N ALA A 162 8.72 4.22 5.09
CA ALA A 162 9.72 3.54 5.89
C ALA A 162 9.01 2.84 7.06
N GLY A 163 8.87 1.52 6.97
CA GLY A 163 8.16 0.69 7.94
C GLY A 163 9.10 -0.10 8.84
N THR A 164 8.77 -0.23 10.11
CA THR A 164 9.46 -1.11 11.06
C THR A 164 8.48 -2.05 11.72
N PHE A 165 8.97 -3.24 12.06
CA PHE A 165 8.19 -4.25 12.76
C PHE A 165 8.99 -4.92 13.86
N GLU A 166 8.29 -5.36 14.91
CA GLU A 166 8.81 -6.23 15.96
C GLU A 166 7.78 -7.33 16.25
N LEU A 167 8.21 -8.58 16.23
CA LEU A 167 7.36 -9.72 16.57
C LEU A 167 7.12 -9.77 18.09
N THR A 168 5.86 -9.72 18.51
CA THR A 168 5.49 -9.71 19.94
C THR A 168 5.41 -11.11 20.56
N GLU A 169 5.46 -12.15 19.72
CA GLU A 169 5.38 -13.56 20.09
C GLU A 169 6.09 -14.45 19.05
N ASP A 170 6.29 -15.72 19.38
CA ASP A 170 6.86 -16.69 18.45
C ASP A 170 5.84 -16.98 17.33
N VAL A 171 6.33 -17.02 16.09
CA VAL A 171 5.52 -17.21 14.89
C VAL A 171 6.12 -18.29 14.01
N VAL A 172 5.26 -19.16 13.48
CA VAL A 172 5.63 -20.19 12.52
C VAL A 172 4.86 -19.91 11.22
N PRO A 173 5.51 -19.37 10.18
CA PRO A 173 4.89 -19.20 8.87
C PRO A 173 4.38 -20.54 8.32
N ASP A 174 3.26 -20.52 7.62
CA ASP A 174 2.69 -21.73 7.02
C ASP A 174 3.61 -22.24 5.90
N PRO A 175 4.13 -23.49 5.98
CA PRO A 175 5.10 -24.00 5.01
C PRO A 175 4.49 -24.19 3.62
N VAL A 176 3.22 -24.61 3.53
CA VAL A 176 2.52 -24.80 2.25
C VAL A 176 2.30 -23.47 1.54
N GLN A 177 1.97 -22.41 2.28
CA GLN A 177 1.89 -21.05 1.73
C GLN A 177 3.27 -20.48 1.42
N THR A 178 4.31 -20.91 2.13
CA THR A 178 5.69 -20.49 1.85
C THR A 178 6.16 -21.03 0.50
N GLU A 179 5.91 -22.30 0.21
CA GLU A 179 6.17 -22.91 -1.11
C GLU A 179 5.42 -22.20 -2.24
N LYS A 180 4.28 -21.59 -1.92
CA LYS A 180 3.47 -20.80 -2.85
C LYS A 180 3.79 -19.30 -2.82
N PHE A 181 4.78 -18.84 -2.07
CA PHE A 181 5.17 -17.43 -1.98
C PHE A 181 4.04 -16.52 -1.43
N GLU A 182 3.23 -17.03 -0.50
CA GLU A 182 2.07 -16.34 0.08
C GLU A 182 2.18 -16.11 1.60
N SER A 183 3.06 -16.85 2.28
CA SER A 183 3.12 -16.90 3.75
C SER A 183 3.61 -15.62 4.38
N VAL A 184 4.46 -14.85 3.69
CA VAL A 184 4.90 -13.53 4.14
C VAL A 184 4.74 -12.52 3.01
N ARG A 185 4.05 -11.42 3.31
CA ARG A 185 3.84 -10.33 2.36
C ARG A 185 4.49 -9.09 2.95
N LEU A 186 5.58 -8.62 2.36
CA LEU A 186 6.28 -7.41 2.82
C LEU A 186 5.35 -6.19 2.72
N LEU A 187 4.60 -6.13 1.64
CA LEU A 187 3.54 -5.16 1.36
C LEU A 187 2.54 -5.78 0.39
N GLN A 188 1.33 -5.22 0.34
CA GLN A 188 0.27 -5.68 -0.57
C GLN A 188 -0.51 -4.50 -1.16
N VAL A 189 -0.98 -4.67 -2.39
CA VAL A 189 -1.99 -3.85 -3.05
C VAL A 189 -3.29 -4.67 -3.15
N SER A 190 -4.41 -4.01 -2.86
CA SER A 190 -5.78 -4.50 -3.02
C SER A 190 -6.46 -3.66 -4.10
N THR A 191 -7.09 -4.31 -5.06
CA THR A 191 -7.72 -3.67 -6.22
C THR A 191 -8.70 -4.66 -6.90
N MET A 192 -9.19 -4.32 -8.10
CA MET A 192 -10.22 -5.08 -8.79
C MET A 192 -9.83 -5.38 -10.24
N TYR A 193 -10.07 -6.63 -10.66
CA TYR A 193 -10.12 -7.03 -12.06
C TYR A 193 -11.23 -8.07 -12.25
N ILE A 194 -12.21 -7.77 -13.11
CA ILE A 194 -13.28 -8.70 -13.50
C ILE A 194 -13.09 -9.13 -14.94
N ASP A 195 -12.94 -8.17 -15.85
CA ASP A 195 -12.66 -8.37 -17.27
C ASP A 195 -12.06 -7.09 -17.90
N ASN A 196 -11.88 -7.12 -19.22
CA ASN A 196 -11.27 -6.02 -19.99
C ASN A 196 -12.10 -4.73 -20.01
N VAL A 197 -13.33 -4.72 -19.50
CA VAL A 197 -14.19 -3.53 -19.42
C VAL A 197 -14.46 -3.15 -17.96
N ARG A 198 -14.25 -4.07 -17.01
CA ARG A 198 -14.58 -3.91 -15.59
C ARG A 198 -13.35 -4.19 -14.75
N HIS A 199 -12.55 -3.16 -14.51
CA HIS A 199 -11.31 -3.27 -13.75
C HIS A 199 -10.86 -1.90 -13.23
N ASP A 200 -10.09 -1.95 -12.16
CA ASP A 200 -9.27 -0.83 -11.68
C ASP A 200 -7.83 -0.92 -12.21
N VAL A 201 -7.36 -2.15 -12.46
CA VAL A 201 -6.06 -2.45 -13.09
C VAL A 201 -6.19 -3.69 -13.95
N ASP A 202 -5.43 -3.76 -15.03
CA ASP A 202 -5.50 -4.81 -16.05
C ASP A 202 -4.17 -5.55 -16.24
N ALA A 203 -3.10 -5.14 -15.58
CA ALA A 203 -1.81 -5.80 -15.66
C ALA A 203 -0.94 -5.69 -14.40
N LEU A 204 -0.06 -6.68 -14.25
CA LEU A 204 1.11 -6.65 -13.40
C LEU A 204 2.35 -6.46 -14.28
N ARG A 205 3.17 -5.45 -13.98
CA ARG A 205 4.48 -5.26 -14.63
C ARG A 205 5.58 -5.34 -13.59
N PHE A 206 6.73 -5.95 -13.90
CA PHE A 206 7.85 -6.01 -12.97
C PHE A 206 9.19 -6.12 -13.70
N LEU A 207 10.25 -5.69 -13.01
CA LEU A 207 11.61 -5.76 -13.52
C LEU A 207 12.29 -7.03 -13.00
N THR A 208 12.85 -7.85 -13.89
CA THR A 208 13.60 -9.07 -13.55
C THR A 208 14.79 -9.24 -14.48
N GLY A 209 15.99 -9.42 -13.92
CA GLY A 209 17.24 -9.56 -14.68
C GLY A 209 17.44 -8.47 -15.73
N GLY A 210 17.18 -7.20 -15.37
CA GLY A 210 17.23 -6.05 -16.27
C GLY A 210 16.09 -5.93 -17.29
N ASN A 211 15.17 -6.90 -17.36
CA ASN A 211 14.09 -6.92 -18.34
C ASN A 211 12.73 -6.58 -17.72
N VAL A 212 11.92 -5.82 -18.45
CA VAL A 212 10.54 -5.52 -18.06
C VAL A 212 9.62 -6.65 -18.54
N VAL A 213 8.95 -7.30 -17.60
CA VAL A 213 7.90 -8.28 -17.88
C VAL A 213 6.55 -7.64 -17.59
N THR A 214 5.60 -7.77 -18.52
CA THR A 214 4.20 -7.35 -18.31
C THR A 214 3.30 -8.57 -18.47
N LEU A 215 2.48 -8.83 -17.45
CA LEU A 215 1.47 -9.87 -17.40
C LEU A 215 0.10 -9.20 -17.39
N SER A 216 -0.63 -9.27 -18.50
CA SER A 216 -2.01 -8.83 -18.58
C SER A 216 -2.94 -9.84 -17.91
N TYR A 217 -3.89 -9.35 -17.13
CA TYR A 217 -4.94 -10.17 -16.55
C TYR A 217 -5.97 -10.56 -17.62
N SER A 218 -6.60 -11.70 -17.40
CA SER A 218 -7.76 -12.14 -18.18
C SER A 218 -8.69 -12.96 -17.28
N PRO A 219 -10.01 -13.02 -17.53
CA PRO A 219 -10.94 -13.81 -16.71
C PRO A 219 -10.56 -15.30 -16.61
N ALA A 220 -9.82 -15.81 -17.61
CA ALA A 220 -9.30 -17.18 -17.63
C ALA A 220 -8.25 -17.45 -16.56
N LEU A 221 -7.54 -16.42 -16.07
CA LEU A 221 -6.52 -16.52 -15.03
C LEU A 221 -7.07 -16.41 -13.61
N ALA A 222 -8.39 -16.24 -13.45
CA ALA A 222 -9.00 -16.14 -12.14
C ALA A 222 -8.80 -17.42 -11.32
N ASN A 223 -8.62 -17.26 -10.02
CA ASN A 223 -8.28 -18.30 -9.04
C ASN A 223 -6.90 -18.95 -9.27
N LEU A 224 -6.05 -18.38 -10.12
CA LEU A 224 -4.67 -18.78 -10.27
C LEU A 224 -3.75 -17.79 -9.58
N LEU A 225 -2.65 -18.32 -9.05
CA LEU A 225 -1.55 -17.52 -8.58
C LEU A 225 -0.68 -17.10 -9.75
N LEU A 226 -0.39 -15.82 -9.84
CA LEU A 226 0.35 -15.19 -10.92
C LEU A 226 1.63 -14.53 -10.40
N PRO A 227 2.67 -14.41 -11.23
CA PRO A 227 2.87 -15.20 -12.43
C PRO A 227 2.95 -16.70 -12.10
N ILE A 228 2.57 -17.56 -13.05
CA ILE A 228 2.56 -19.03 -12.87
C ILE A 228 3.96 -19.55 -12.52
N SER A 229 4.98 -18.95 -13.11
CA SER A 229 6.39 -19.20 -12.81
C SER A 229 7.00 -17.93 -12.20
N PRO A 230 6.97 -17.78 -10.86
CA PRO A 230 7.52 -16.60 -10.20
C PRO A 230 9.03 -16.50 -10.43
N THR A 231 9.46 -15.29 -10.72
CA THR A 231 10.86 -14.93 -10.86
C THR A 231 11.20 -13.85 -9.84
N SER A 232 12.48 -13.79 -9.49
CA SER A 232 12.99 -12.74 -8.61
C SER A 232 12.91 -11.39 -9.30
N LEU A 233 12.53 -10.36 -8.55
CA LEU A 233 12.72 -8.98 -8.98
C LEU A 233 14.21 -8.71 -9.20
N ASP A 234 14.49 -7.74 -10.06
CA ASP A 234 15.84 -7.25 -10.27
C ASP A 234 16.48 -6.77 -8.96
N GLN A 235 17.71 -7.23 -8.68
CA GLN A 235 18.37 -6.95 -7.41
C GLN A 235 18.86 -5.50 -7.29
N GLY A 236 19.24 -4.87 -8.40
CA GLY A 236 19.69 -3.48 -8.42
C GLY A 236 18.53 -2.50 -8.33
N MET A 237 17.35 -2.92 -8.80
CA MET A 237 16.13 -2.11 -8.75
C MET A 237 14.88 -2.98 -8.54
N PRO A 238 14.63 -3.46 -7.30
CA PRO A 238 13.45 -4.28 -7.01
C PRO A 238 12.18 -3.45 -7.19
N MET A 239 11.48 -3.67 -8.30
CA MET A 239 10.35 -2.85 -8.71
C MET A 239 9.26 -3.65 -9.40
N PHE A 240 8.02 -3.31 -9.07
CA PHE A 240 6.84 -3.79 -9.78
C PHE A 240 5.74 -2.72 -9.81
N ASP A 241 4.86 -2.84 -10.78
CA ASP A 241 3.76 -1.94 -11.05
C ASP A 241 2.42 -2.71 -11.06
N SER A 242 1.40 -2.12 -10.44
CA SER A 242 -0.01 -2.48 -10.60
C SER A 242 -0.63 -1.50 -11.59
N VAL A 243 -0.87 -1.96 -12.81
CA VAL A 243 -1.03 -1.11 -13.99
C VAL A 243 -2.47 -1.11 -14.47
N HIS A 244 -2.96 0.08 -14.82
CA HIS A 244 -4.12 0.31 -15.65
C HIS A 244 -3.63 0.81 -17.00
N THR A 245 -3.85 0.06 -18.09
CA THR A 245 -3.34 0.40 -19.44
C THR A 245 -4.30 1.15 -20.34
N ASP A 246 -5.55 1.36 -19.92
CA ASP A 246 -6.58 2.05 -20.70
C ASP A 246 -7.31 3.16 -19.91
N ASP A 247 -8.23 3.86 -20.57
CA ASP A 247 -9.06 4.92 -20.00
C ASP A 247 -10.56 4.51 -19.90
N VAL A 248 -10.88 3.21 -20.04
CA VAL A 248 -12.26 2.72 -20.27
C VAL A 248 -12.80 1.78 -19.18
N GLY A 249 -11.96 1.35 -18.23
CA GLY A 249 -12.34 0.39 -17.19
C GLY A 249 -13.43 0.88 -16.23
N GLN A 250 -14.59 0.22 -16.18
CA GLN A 250 -15.62 0.51 -15.18
C GLN A 250 -15.26 -0.05 -13.79
N PRO A 251 -15.65 0.63 -12.70
CA PRO A 251 -16.46 1.85 -12.64
C PRO A 251 -15.64 3.15 -12.73
N ASN A 252 -14.31 3.05 -12.86
CA ASN A 252 -13.39 4.08 -12.40
C ASN A 252 -12.58 4.78 -13.51
N GLY A 253 -12.63 4.29 -14.74
CA GLY A 253 -12.12 4.83 -16.01
C GLY A 253 -10.62 5.08 -16.07
N ASN A 254 -10.13 5.92 -15.15
CA ASN A 254 -8.78 6.47 -15.06
C ASN A 254 -8.20 6.20 -13.66
N THR A 255 -8.22 4.94 -13.21
CA THR A 255 -7.60 4.58 -11.93
C THR A 255 -6.09 4.80 -12.03
N PRO A 256 -5.44 5.45 -11.04
CA PRO A 256 -4.00 5.64 -11.09
C PRO A 256 -3.28 4.28 -11.02
N SER A 257 -2.30 4.06 -11.88
CA SER A 257 -1.33 2.96 -11.76
C SER A 257 -0.40 3.19 -10.59
N TYR A 258 -0.04 2.13 -9.85
CA TYR A 258 0.92 2.18 -8.75
C TYR A 258 2.23 1.55 -9.16
N ARG A 259 3.31 2.32 -9.13
CA ARG A 259 4.68 1.80 -9.16
C ARG A 259 5.22 1.67 -7.75
N ILE A 260 5.73 0.50 -7.42
CA ILE A 260 6.32 0.20 -6.12
C ILE A 260 7.79 -0.15 -6.33
N ARG A 261 8.67 0.66 -5.75
CA ARG A 261 10.11 0.39 -5.67
C ARG A 261 10.46 0.03 -4.23
N ILE A 262 10.96 -1.18 -4.00
CA ILE A 262 11.44 -1.59 -2.69
C ILE A 262 12.88 -1.11 -2.56
N ASN A 263 13.11 -0.23 -1.60
CA ASN A 263 14.39 0.44 -1.38
C ASN A 263 15.31 -0.42 -0.50
N SER A 264 14.75 -1.00 0.57
CA SER A 264 15.49 -1.84 1.52
C SER A 264 14.55 -2.75 2.30
N THR A 265 15.06 -3.93 2.66
CA THR A 265 14.45 -4.83 3.64
C THR A 265 15.51 -5.32 4.62
N THR A 266 15.14 -5.46 5.88
CA THR A 266 15.97 -6.11 6.91
C THR A 266 15.08 -6.98 7.80
N GLY A 267 15.70 -7.85 8.58
CA GLY A 267 15.02 -8.73 9.52
C GLY A 267 15.21 -10.19 9.15
N PRO A 268 14.25 -11.07 9.49
CA PRO A 268 14.43 -12.51 9.37
C PRO A 268 14.23 -13.05 7.95
N MET A 269 13.60 -12.28 7.06
CA MET A 269 13.37 -12.70 5.69
C MET A 269 14.67 -12.61 4.88
N THR A 270 14.95 -13.63 4.07
CA THR A 270 16.20 -13.75 3.30
C THR A 270 15.92 -14.04 1.83
N GLY A 271 16.96 -13.97 1.01
CA GLY A 271 16.85 -14.26 -0.42
C GLY A 271 16.19 -13.14 -1.23
N PRO A 272 15.95 -13.39 -2.52
CA PRO A 272 15.41 -12.39 -3.43
C PRO A 272 13.93 -12.11 -3.15
N ILE A 273 13.50 -10.90 -3.51
CA ILE A 273 12.10 -10.51 -3.46
C ILE A 273 11.40 -11.01 -4.71
N MET A 274 10.23 -11.62 -4.55
CA MET A 274 9.35 -12.03 -5.64
C MET A 274 8.03 -11.30 -5.53
N VAL A 275 7.28 -11.24 -6.64
CA VAL A 275 5.96 -10.62 -6.67
C VAL A 275 4.92 -11.64 -7.06
N ARG A 276 3.77 -11.58 -6.41
CA ARG A 276 2.66 -12.48 -6.65
C ARG A 276 1.35 -11.72 -6.71
N ALA A 277 0.46 -12.17 -7.59
CA ALA A 277 -0.90 -11.70 -7.70
C ALA A 277 -1.87 -12.87 -7.64
N PHE A 278 -3.08 -12.61 -7.15
CA PHE A 278 -4.17 -13.56 -7.14
C PHE A 278 -5.48 -12.80 -7.17
N PHE A 279 -6.42 -13.26 -8.00
CA PHE A 279 -7.77 -12.72 -7.98
C PHE A 279 -8.83 -13.79 -8.08
N ASN A 280 -9.92 -13.59 -7.34
CA ASN A 280 -11.09 -14.47 -7.41
C ASN A 280 -12.01 -14.04 -8.56
N ARG A 281 -12.75 -14.99 -9.14
CA ARG A 281 -13.87 -14.62 -10.02
C ARG A 281 -14.89 -13.79 -9.23
N SER A 282 -15.25 -12.63 -9.77
CA SER A 282 -16.26 -11.73 -9.21
C SER A 282 -17.09 -11.13 -10.34
N GLN A 283 -18.28 -10.62 -10.01
CA GLN A 283 -19.07 -9.72 -10.86
C GLN A 283 -19.43 -8.42 -10.12
N ASN A 284 -18.96 -8.27 -8.88
CA ASN A 284 -19.29 -7.14 -8.03
C ASN A 284 -18.25 -6.03 -8.22
N LEU A 285 -18.67 -4.91 -8.82
CA LEU A 285 -17.85 -3.72 -9.08
C LEU A 285 -17.46 -2.94 -7.81
N HIS A 286 -18.02 -3.28 -6.65
CA HIS A 286 -17.81 -2.56 -5.40
C HIS A 286 -16.81 -3.24 -4.47
N ASN A 287 -16.35 -4.44 -4.83
CA ASN A 287 -15.43 -5.23 -4.00
C ASN A 287 -14.15 -5.52 -4.78
N ASP A 288 -13.03 -5.12 -4.18
CA ASP A 288 -11.71 -5.60 -4.58
C ASP A 288 -11.71 -7.14 -4.57
N ASN A 289 -11.26 -7.72 -5.66
CA ASN A 289 -11.13 -9.16 -5.83
C ASN A 289 -9.70 -9.58 -6.22
N LEU A 290 -8.79 -8.63 -6.42
CA LEU A 290 -7.42 -8.81 -6.85
C LEU A 290 -6.46 -8.31 -5.76
N GLY A 291 -5.57 -9.19 -5.32
CA GLY A 291 -4.45 -8.87 -4.44
C GLY A 291 -3.12 -9.05 -5.16
N LEU A 292 -2.18 -8.14 -4.91
CA LEU A 292 -0.81 -8.16 -5.42
C LEU A 292 0.16 -7.92 -4.25
N TRP A 293 1.18 -8.75 -4.06
CA TRP A 293 2.10 -8.59 -2.94
C TRP A 293 3.55 -8.91 -3.30
N ALA A 294 4.47 -8.33 -2.53
CA ALA A 294 5.87 -8.69 -2.53
C ALA A 294 6.13 -9.75 -1.46
N PHE A 295 6.76 -10.86 -1.85
CA PHE A 295 7.15 -11.96 -0.98
C PHE A 295 8.68 -11.99 -0.83
N GLN A 296 9.14 -12.35 0.37
CA GLN A 296 10.53 -12.69 0.64
C GLN A 296 10.56 -13.88 1.60
N GLN A 297 11.52 -14.78 1.41
CA GLN A 297 11.55 -16.09 2.06
C GLN A 297 11.70 -15.94 3.58
N PRO A 298 10.71 -16.35 4.40
CA PRO A 298 10.87 -16.37 5.84
C PRO A 298 11.63 -17.63 6.29
N PRO A 299 12.20 -17.62 7.51
CA PRO A 299 12.67 -18.84 8.15
C PRO A 299 11.47 -19.69 8.59
N ALA A 300 11.71 -20.97 8.87
CA ALA A 300 10.67 -21.90 9.34
C ALA A 300 10.03 -21.47 10.68
N SER A 301 10.74 -20.69 11.49
CA SER A 301 10.20 -20.09 12.70
C SER A 301 10.86 -18.74 12.95
N ILE A 302 10.09 -17.79 13.50
CA ILE A 302 10.51 -16.44 13.84
C ILE A 302 10.30 -16.26 15.34
N LYS A 303 11.33 -15.81 16.06
CA LYS A 303 11.28 -15.66 17.51
C LYS A 303 10.67 -14.33 17.92
N LYS A 304 10.00 -14.31 19.07
CA LYS A 304 9.61 -13.09 19.76
C LYS A 304 10.81 -12.13 19.89
N GLY A 305 10.56 -10.84 19.69
CA GLY A 305 11.58 -9.78 19.73
C GLY A 305 12.36 -9.63 18.42
N THR A 306 12.09 -10.46 17.40
CA THR A 306 12.70 -10.28 16.09
C THR A 306 12.20 -8.99 15.46
N THR A 307 13.12 -8.14 15.02
CA THR A 307 12.84 -6.86 14.38
C THR A 307 13.24 -6.86 12.91
N GLY A 308 12.62 -5.98 12.14
CA GLY A 308 13.03 -5.71 10.76
C GLY A 308 12.43 -4.42 10.23
N ASN A 309 12.77 -4.11 8.98
CA ASN A 309 12.24 -2.95 8.28
C ASN A 309 11.87 -3.30 6.83
N ILE A 310 11.00 -2.46 6.27
CA ILE A 310 10.58 -2.50 4.87
C ILE A 310 10.41 -1.05 4.41
N ASP A 311 11.33 -0.60 3.57
CA ASP A 311 11.33 0.74 3.01
C ASP A 311 11.02 0.66 1.52
N TYR A 312 10.06 1.45 1.07
CA TYR A 312 9.64 1.45 -0.32
C TYR A 312 9.07 2.80 -0.72
N THR A 313 9.03 3.03 -2.03
CA THR A 313 8.42 4.21 -2.64
C THR A 313 7.22 3.76 -3.46
N VAL A 314 6.08 4.45 -3.30
CA VAL A 314 4.89 4.26 -4.11
C VAL A 314 4.65 5.52 -4.95
N ILE A 315 4.51 5.34 -6.25
CA ILE A 315 4.18 6.41 -7.18
C ILE A 315 2.84 6.08 -7.82
N ALA A 316 1.82 6.89 -7.52
CA ALA A 316 0.51 6.83 -8.16
C ALA A 316 0.52 7.74 -9.39
N SER A 317 0.25 7.22 -10.58
CA SER A 317 0.33 7.98 -11.84
C SER A 317 -0.76 7.59 -12.84
N ILE A 318 -1.16 8.53 -13.69
CA ILE A 318 -2.14 8.29 -14.77
C ILE A 318 -1.50 7.82 -16.10
N ASN A 319 -0.17 7.74 -16.17
CA ASN A 319 0.54 7.27 -17.36
C ASN A 319 1.54 6.17 -16.97
N PRO A 320 1.21 4.89 -17.22
CA PRO A 320 2.09 3.78 -16.86
C PRO A 320 3.35 3.67 -17.72
N HIS A 321 3.49 4.48 -18.78
CA HIS A 321 4.60 4.42 -19.74
C HIS A 321 5.62 5.56 -19.58
N SER A 322 5.32 6.62 -18.81
CA SER A 322 6.14 7.84 -18.79
C SER A 322 7.38 7.79 -17.91
N LEU A 323 7.51 6.81 -17.03
CA LEU A 323 8.69 6.66 -16.17
C LEU A 323 9.72 5.76 -16.87
N GLN A 324 10.49 6.36 -17.78
CA GLN A 324 11.73 5.77 -18.31
C GLN A 324 12.54 5.19 -17.12
N LEU A 325 13.00 3.95 -17.26
CA LEU A 325 14.05 3.37 -16.43
C LEU A 325 15.34 4.16 -16.71
N ARG A 326 15.46 5.39 -16.21
CA ARG A 326 16.75 6.05 -16.15
C ARG A 326 17.41 5.62 -14.85
N PRO A 327 18.58 4.97 -14.90
CA PRO A 327 19.46 4.95 -13.75
C PRO A 327 19.72 6.41 -13.37
N LEU A 328 19.52 6.76 -12.10
CA LEU A 328 20.15 7.96 -11.57
C LEU A 328 21.66 7.68 -11.64
N LEU A 329 22.32 8.15 -12.69
CA LEU A 329 23.77 8.27 -12.68
C LEU A 329 24.10 9.35 -11.64
N PRO A 330 25.08 9.10 -10.75
CA PRO A 330 25.58 10.14 -9.86
C PRO A 330 26.37 11.16 -10.69
N ASP A 331 26.01 12.43 -10.55
CA ASP A 331 26.96 13.54 -10.62
C ASP A 331 27.30 13.95 -9.18
#